data_AF-A0A9W6UU60-F1
#
_entry.id   AF-A0A9W6UU60-F1
#
_cell.length_a   1.000
_cell.length_b   1.000
_cell.length_c   1.000
_cell.angle_alpha   90.00
_cell.angle_beta   90.00
_cell.angle_gamma   90.00
#
_symmetry.space_group_name_H-M   'P 1'
#
loop_
_entity.id
_entity.type
_entity.pdbx_description
1 polymer ?
#
loop_
_entity_poly.entity_id
_entity_poly.type
_entity_poly.pdbx_seq_one_letter_code
_entity_poly.pdbx_strand_id
1 'polypeptide(L)'
;MATAYSAYAERATDWRGNNNIAESIFEQMRLERFPEPTWIVVGAGTGGTSATIGRYVRYRRYQTRVAVVDPEGSAFFGAFRDEDPARTAAGSRIEGIGRPRVEPSFLPTVIDRMVHVPDAASIAAMRWTAEVTGRGVGGSTGTNMWGAVELIAEMLARGERGSVVTLICDGAERYRGTYGSDAWLAEQGLDITPYLEALRAFHKTGELTMPL
;
A
#
# COMPACT_ATOMS: atom_id res chain seq x y z
N MET A 1 12.77 -14.72 20.90
CA MET A 1 13.48 -15.24 19.72
C MET A 1 12.89 -14.76 18.37
N ALA A 2 12.04 -13.72 18.32
CA ALA A 2 11.48 -13.19 17.06
C ALA A 2 12.08 -11.85 16.60
N THR A 3 12.94 -11.23 17.41
CA THR A 3 13.48 -9.88 17.16
C THR A 3 14.71 -9.84 16.26
N ALA A 4 15.33 -10.99 15.97
CA ALA A 4 16.59 -11.05 15.21
C ALA A 4 16.39 -11.17 13.68
N TYR A 5 15.18 -11.48 13.18
CA TYR A 5 14.95 -11.66 11.74
C TYR A 5 14.61 -10.35 10.99
N SER A 6 14.17 -9.30 11.69
CA SER A 6 13.78 -8.02 11.05
C SER A 6 14.98 -7.15 10.64
N ALA A 7 16.05 -7.17 11.43
CA ALA A 7 17.21 -6.29 11.25
C ALA A 7 18.08 -6.62 10.02
N TYR A 8 17.89 -7.79 9.39
CA TYR A 8 18.69 -8.23 8.25
C TYR A 8 17.97 -8.16 6.90
N ALA A 9 16.68 -7.82 6.84
CA ALA A 9 15.96 -7.76 5.57
C ALA A 9 16.59 -6.77 4.57
N GLU A 10 17.14 -5.64 5.05
CA GLU A 10 17.83 -4.64 4.21
C GLU A 10 19.10 -5.18 3.52
N ARG A 11 19.75 -6.19 4.12
CA ARG A 11 20.99 -6.82 3.63
C ARG A 11 20.77 -8.20 3.03
N ALA A 12 19.66 -8.87 3.34
CA ALA A 12 19.41 -10.26 2.99
C ALA A 12 18.75 -10.41 1.60
N THR A 13 18.02 -9.41 1.12
CA THR A 13 17.44 -9.46 -0.22
C THR A 13 18.43 -8.83 -1.20
N ASP A 14 19.00 -9.67 -2.08
CA ASP A 14 19.69 -9.18 -3.27
C ASP A 14 18.66 -8.53 -4.21
N TRP A 15 18.34 -7.27 -3.92
CA TRP A 15 17.44 -6.47 -4.74
C TRP A 15 18.02 -6.18 -6.14
N ARG A 16 19.31 -6.46 -6.36
CA ARG A 16 19.96 -6.36 -7.67
C ARG A 16 19.88 -7.67 -8.45
N GLY A 17 19.65 -8.79 -7.77
CA GLY A 17 19.60 -10.12 -8.36
C GLY A 17 18.30 -10.42 -9.09
N ASN A 18 18.36 -11.39 -10.01
CA ASN A 18 17.25 -11.78 -10.89
C ASN A 18 16.23 -12.72 -10.21
N ASN A 19 15.90 -12.45 -8.94
CA ASN A 19 14.92 -13.23 -8.19
C ASN A 19 14.30 -12.40 -7.08
N ASN A 20 13.78 -11.22 -7.43
CA ASN A 20 13.10 -10.36 -6.48
C ASN A 20 11.74 -9.89 -7.02
N ILE A 21 10.91 -9.37 -6.11
CA ILE A 21 9.55 -8.94 -6.42
C ILE A 21 9.49 -7.84 -7.48
N ALA A 22 10.49 -6.95 -7.52
CA ALA A 22 10.51 -5.86 -8.49
C ALA A 22 10.72 -6.40 -9.91
N GLU A 23 11.73 -7.24 -10.13
CA GLU A 23 11.93 -7.87 -11.44
C GLU A 23 10.70 -8.70 -11.87
N SER A 24 10.10 -9.45 -10.95
CA SER A 24 8.89 -10.23 -11.23
C SER A 24 7.73 -9.35 -11.73
N ILE A 25 7.54 -8.16 -11.13
CA ILE A 25 6.55 -7.18 -11.59
C ILE A 25 6.84 -6.78 -13.04
N PHE A 26 8.07 -6.36 -13.35
CA PHE A 26 8.39 -5.88 -14.70
C PHE A 26 8.34 -7.00 -15.77
N GLU A 27 8.71 -8.24 -15.42
CA GLU A 27 8.60 -9.36 -16.36
C GLU A 27 7.14 -9.73 -16.63
N GLN A 28 6.29 -9.77 -15.60
CA GLN A 28 4.85 -10.03 -15.76
C GLN A 28 4.15 -8.95 -16.58
N MET A 29 4.55 -7.69 -16.40
CA MET A 29 4.00 -6.55 -17.15
C MET A 29 4.49 -6.46 -18.60
N ARG A 30 5.51 -7.23 -19.01
CA ARG A 30 6.19 -7.06 -20.31
C ARG A 30 5.28 -7.13 -21.53
N LEU A 31 4.16 -7.85 -21.44
CA LEU A 31 3.17 -8.01 -22.52
C LEU A 31 1.91 -7.16 -22.34
N GLU A 32 1.85 -6.36 -21.27
CA GLU A 32 0.73 -5.45 -21.03
C GLU A 32 0.81 -4.20 -21.90
N ARG A 33 -0.33 -3.54 -22.10
CA ARG A 33 -0.42 -2.28 -22.89
C ARG A 33 0.55 -1.20 -22.41
N PHE A 34 0.77 -1.14 -21.10
CA PHE A 34 1.71 -0.23 -20.45
C PHE A 34 2.69 -1.09 -19.63
N PRO A 35 3.78 -1.57 -20.25
CA PRO A 35 4.65 -2.60 -19.65
C PRO A 35 5.57 -2.05 -18.54
N GLU A 36 5.87 -0.76 -18.59
CA GLU A 36 6.49 -0.04 -17.49
C GLU A 36 5.37 0.65 -16.68
N PRO A 37 5.06 0.19 -15.45
CA PRO A 37 4.02 0.81 -14.65
C PRO A 37 4.38 2.25 -14.32
N THR A 38 3.41 3.15 -14.45
CA THR A 38 3.55 4.56 -14.03
C THR A 38 3.72 4.65 -12.52
N TRP A 39 3.01 3.79 -11.78
CA TRP A 39 3.10 3.71 -10.33
C TRP A 39 3.18 2.26 -9.87
N ILE A 40 4.02 2.03 -8.85
CA ILE A 40 3.94 0.85 -8.00
C ILE A 40 3.56 1.31 -6.60
N VAL A 41 2.47 0.76 -6.07
CA VAL A 41 1.85 1.14 -4.80
C VAL A 41 2.02 0.01 -3.79
N VAL A 42 2.65 0.29 -2.65
CA VAL A 42 2.91 -0.72 -1.61
C VAL A 42 2.84 -0.15 -0.20
N GLY A 43 2.34 -0.94 0.75
CA GLY A 43 2.29 -0.58 2.16
C GLY A 43 3.62 -0.72 2.89
N ALA A 44 3.79 0.01 3.99
CA ALA A 44 4.99 -0.05 4.83
C ALA A 44 4.77 -0.87 6.12
N GLY A 45 5.36 -2.08 6.14
CA GLY A 45 5.58 -2.88 7.35
C GLY A 45 6.97 -2.65 7.92
N THR A 46 7.95 -3.40 7.44
CA THR A 46 9.37 -3.12 7.71
C THR A 46 9.96 -2.07 6.75
N GLY A 47 9.25 -1.75 5.66
CA GLY A 47 9.75 -0.93 4.56
C GLY A 47 10.52 -1.70 3.48
N GLY A 48 10.88 -2.97 3.72
CA GLY A 48 11.73 -3.76 2.82
C GLY A 48 11.21 -3.91 1.39
N THR A 49 9.89 -4.08 1.21
CA THR A 49 9.28 -4.18 -0.12
C THR A 49 9.43 -2.89 -0.91
N SER A 50 9.09 -1.74 -0.31
CA SER A 50 9.25 -0.42 -0.94
C SER A 50 10.72 -0.10 -1.24
N ALA A 51 11.64 -0.45 -0.33
CA ALA A 51 13.06 -0.29 -0.52
C ALA A 51 13.59 -1.12 -1.70
N THR A 52 13.16 -2.38 -1.81
CA THR A 52 13.54 -3.28 -2.91
C THR A 52 13.06 -2.74 -4.25
N ILE A 53 11.77 -2.40 -4.34
CA ILE A 53 11.17 -1.87 -5.57
C ILE A 53 11.80 -0.54 -5.96
N GLY A 54 11.92 0.41 -5.02
CA GLY A 54 12.48 1.72 -5.28
C GLY A 54 13.95 1.65 -5.71
N ARG A 55 14.78 0.87 -5.02
CA ARG A 55 16.19 0.66 -5.43
C ARG A 55 16.29 0.04 -6.82
N TYR A 56 15.45 -0.97 -7.12
CA TYR A 56 15.42 -1.63 -8.44
C TYR A 56 15.01 -0.65 -9.56
N VAL A 57 13.94 0.12 -9.36
CA VAL A 57 13.47 1.15 -10.30
C VAL A 57 14.57 2.15 -10.63
N ARG A 58 15.26 2.69 -9.60
CA ARG A 58 16.37 3.64 -9.81
C ARG A 58 17.56 3.00 -10.50
N TYR A 59 17.92 1.77 -10.13
CA TYR A 59 19.03 1.04 -10.74
C TYR A 59 18.80 0.74 -12.23
N ARG A 60 17.59 0.33 -12.60
CA ARG A 60 17.19 0.04 -13.98
C ARG A 60 16.83 1.30 -14.78
N ARG A 61 16.76 2.46 -14.13
CA ARG A 61 16.38 3.77 -14.70
C ARG A 61 14.98 3.79 -15.32
N TYR A 62 14.05 3.04 -14.72
CA TYR A 62 12.64 3.16 -15.06
C TYR A 62 12.09 4.54 -14.62
N GLN A 63 11.17 5.09 -15.40
CA GLN A 63 10.35 6.26 -15.09
C GLN A 63 9.23 5.93 -14.09
N THR A 64 9.01 4.65 -13.79
CA THR A 64 8.12 4.21 -12.71
C THR A 64 8.33 4.99 -11.42
N ARG A 65 7.22 5.42 -10.81
CA ARG A 65 7.21 6.06 -9.50
C ARG A 65 6.77 5.08 -8.42
N VAL A 66 7.32 5.21 -7.21
CA VAL A 66 6.96 4.38 -6.05
C VAL A 66 6.12 5.18 -5.08
N ALA A 67 4.90 4.71 -4.84
CA ALA A 67 4.03 5.24 -3.80
C ALA A 67 4.02 4.30 -2.60
N VAL A 68 4.29 4.84 -1.42
CA VAL A 68 4.11 4.12 -0.16
C VAL A 68 2.82 4.57 0.51
N VAL A 69 1.91 3.63 0.70
CA VAL A 69 0.66 3.86 1.44
C VAL A 69 0.89 3.49 2.91
N ASP A 70 0.47 4.35 3.81
CA ASP A 70 0.72 4.18 5.23
C ASP A 70 -0.56 4.46 6.02
N PRO A 71 -1.05 3.50 6.81
CA PRO A 71 -2.29 3.69 7.52
C PRO A 71 -2.10 4.66 8.69
N GLU A 72 -3.21 5.25 9.13
CA GLU A 72 -3.22 6.14 10.28
C GLU A 72 -2.70 5.46 11.56
N GLY A 73 -2.12 6.27 12.45
CA GLY A 73 -1.46 5.77 13.65
C GLY A 73 -0.05 5.21 13.42
N SER A 74 0.39 5.08 12.17
CA SER A 74 1.77 4.72 11.81
C SER A 74 2.77 5.87 12.03
N ALA A 75 4.03 5.52 12.30
CA ALA A 75 5.13 6.45 12.39
C ALA A 75 5.71 6.85 11.02
N PHE A 76 5.52 6.05 9.96
CA PHE A 76 6.22 6.22 8.69
C PHE A 76 5.82 7.50 7.93
N PHE A 77 4.53 7.78 7.81
CA PHE A 77 4.04 8.98 7.10
C PHE A 77 4.54 10.26 7.78
N GLY A 78 4.45 10.33 9.11
CA GLY A 78 4.99 11.45 9.88
C GLY A 78 6.51 11.58 9.74
N ALA A 79 7.24 10.47 9.83
CA ALA A 79 8.69 10.44 9.65
C ALA A 79 9.12 10.95 8.26
N PHE A 80 8.40 10.55 7.21
CA PHE A 80 8.67 11.00 5.85
C PHE A 80 8.35 12.49 5.67
N ARG A 81 7.17 12.93 6.13
CA ARG A 81 6.73 14.32 6.00
C ARG A 81 7.64 15.30 6.76
N ASP A 82 8.04 14.92 7.97
CA ASP A 82 8.78 15.78 8.89
C ASP A 82 10.31 15.53 8.83
N GLU A 83 10.75 14.62 7.96
CA GLU A 83 12.16 14.16 7.84
C GLU A 83 12.76 13.68 9.18
N ASP A 84 11.94 13.06 10.02
CA ASP A 84 12.30 12.60 11.37
C ASP A 84 12.33 11.07 11.46
N PRO A 85 13.50 10.42 11.33
CA PRO A 85 13.61 8.97 11.47
C PRO A 85 13.43 8.48 12.91
N ALA A 86 13.43 9.37 13.90
CA ALA A 86 13.18 9.02 15.31
C ALA A 86 11.67 9.10 15.67
N ARG A 87 10.82 9.47 14.70
CA ARG A 87 9.37 9.56 14.90
C ARG A 87 8.80 8.27 15.50
N THR A 88 7.88 8.47 16.44
CA THR A 88 7.09 7.39 17.01
C THR A 88 5.60 7.70 16.90
N ALA A 89 4.79 6.65 16.98
CA ALA A 89 3.33 6.72 16.93
C ALA A 89 2.70 5.54 17.69
N ALA A 90 1.38 5.48 17.74
CA ALA A 90 0.66 4.40 18.43
C ALA A 90 0.75 3.05 17.71
N GLY A 91 0.98 3.05 16.39
CA GLY A 91 0.76 1.92 15.50
C GLY A 91 -0.65 1.93 14.92
N SER A 92 -0.82 1.29 13.76
CA SER A 92 -2.13 1.13 13.08
C SER A 92 -2.83 -0.15 13.54
N ARG A 93 -4.16 -0.19 13.35
CA ARG A 93 -4.94 -1.43 13.48
C ARG A 93 -4.79 -2.36 12.29
N ILE A 94 -4.29 -1.87 11.15
CA ILE A 94 -4.10 -2.68 9.95
C ILE A 94 -2.87 -3.58 10.11
N GLU A 95 -3.12 -4.87 10.30
CA GLU A 95 -2.06 -5.85 10.50
C GLU A 95 -1.03 -5.91 9.36
N GLY A 96 0.24 -6.05 9.75
CA GLY A 96 1.38 -6.20 8.85
C GLY A 96 2.03 -4.88 8.42
N ILE A 97 1.31 -3.76 8.48
CA ILE A 97 1.77 -2.42 8.13
C ILE A 97 1.53 -1.42 9.29
N GLY A 98 1.98 -0.18 9.15
CA GLY A 98 1.67 0.88 10.10
C GLY A 98 2.32 0.73 11.48
N ARG A 99 3.66 0.83 11.55
CA ARG A 99 4.44 0.54 12.77
C ARG A 99 4.50 1.74 13.72
N PRO A 100 4.65 1.52 15.03
CA PRO A 100 4.81 2.59 16.02
C PRO A 100 6.19 3.28 15.97
N ARG A 101 7.15 2.73 15.21
CA ARG A 101 8.50 3.26 15.02
C ARG A 101 8.95 3.05 13.59
N VAL A 102 9.81 3.93 13.11
CA VAL A 102 10.45 3.80 11.80
C VAL A 102 11.44 2.63 11.83
N GLU A 103 11.29 1.71 10.88
CA GLU A 103 12.17 0.54 10.72
C GLU A 103 13.38 0.87 9.82
N PRO A 104 14.57 0.29 10.06
CA PRO A 104 15.77 0.59 9.27
C PRO A 104 15.64 0.29 7.76
N SER A 105 14.76 -0.63 7.38
CA SER A 105 14.52 -0.96 5.97
C SER A 105 13.57 0.02 5.27
N PHE A 106 13.03 1.02 5.97
CA PHE A 106 12.29 2.12 5.38
C PHE A 106 13.26 3.16 4.81
N LEU A 107 13.20 3.37 3.50
CA LEU A 107 14.13 4.25 2.79
C LEU A 107 13.35 5.39 2.11
N PRO A 108 13.17 6.54 2.79
CA PRO A 108 12.47 7.70 2.24
C PRO A 108 12.97 8.13 0.86
N THR A 109 14.27 8.01 0.62
CA THR A 109 14.94 8.49 -0.60
C THR A 109 14.53 7.78 -1.89
N VAL A 110 13.85 6.63 -1.80
CA VAL A 110 13.35 5.90 -2.98
C VAL A 110 11.84 6.02 -3.16
N ILE A 111 11.17 6.81 -2.34
CA ILE A 111 9.71 7.00 -2.34
C ILE A 111 9.39 8.31 -3.06
N ASP A 112 8.55 8.24 -4.09
CA ASP A 112 8.10 9.41 -4.86
C ASP A 112 6.86 10.08 -4.25
N ARG A 113 6.02 9.29 -3.57
CA ARG A 113 4.79 9.76 -2.91
C ARG A 113 4.53 8.92 -1.67
N MET A 114 4.17 9.56 -0.57
CA MET A 114 3.47 8.88 0.52
C MET A 114 1.99 9.24 0.51
N VAL A 115 1.15 8.26 0.84
CA VAL A 115 -0.31 8.42 0.96
C VAL A 115 -0.69 7.98 2.37
N HIS A 116 -1.32 8.89 3.12
CA HIS A 116 -1.84 8.60 4.46
C HIS A 116 -3.26 8.05 4.33
N VAL A 117 -3.51 6.87 4.89
CA VAL A 117 -4.77 6.15 4.69
C VAL A 117 -5.49 5.91 6.02
N PRO A 118 -6.73 6.39 6.22
CA PRO A 118 -7.51 6.04 7.40
C PRO A 118 -7.72 4.53 7.54
N ASP A 119 -7.75 3.97 8.76
CA ASP A 119 -7.96 2.54 8.98
C ASP A 119 -9.30 2.09 8.36
N ALA A 120 -10.34 2.95 8.47
CA ALA A 120 -11.65 2.72 7.86
C ALA A 120 -11.59 2.65 6.32
N ALA A 121 -10.77 3.48 5.69
CA ALA A 121 -10.58 3.48 4.24
C ALA A 121 -9.89 2.19 3.77
N SER A 122 -8.88 1.74 4.52
CA SER A 122 -8.19 0.47 4.27
C SER A 122 -9.16 -0.71 4.33
N ILE A 123 -10.04 -0.77 5.33
CA ILE A 123 -11.02 -1.86 5.48
C ILE A 123 -12.12 -1.76 4.41
N ALA A 124 -12.59 -0.56 4.09
CA ALA A 124 -13.53 -0.35 2.99
C ALA A 124 -12.95 -0.86 1.66
N ALA A 125 -11.71 -0.51 1.35
CA ALA A 125 -11.00 -0.95 0.16
C ALA A 125 -10.73 -2.47 0.15
N MET A 126 -10.46 -3.08 1.31
CA MET A 126 -10.36 -4.54 1.44
C MET A 126 -11.67 -5.22 1.00
N ARG A 127 -12.81 -4.75 1.51
CA ARG A 127 -14.13 -5.31 1.18
C ARG A 127 -14.52 -5.04 -0.27
N TRP A 128 -14.31 -3.81 -0.74
CA TRP A 128 -14.55 -3.42 -2.13
C TRP A 128 -13.73 -4.24 -3.12
N THR A 129 -12.46 -4.53 -2.79
CA THR A 129 -11.61 -5.40 -3.63
C THR A 129 -12.21 -6.78 -3.80
N ALA A 130 -12.77 -7.36 -2.72
CA ALA A 130 -13.49 -8.63 -2.80
C ALA A 130 -14.76 -8.52 -3.64
N GLU A 131 -15.52 -7.41 -3.53
CA GLU A 131 -16.73 -7.17 -4.35
C GLU A 131 -16.40 -7.14 -5.85
N VAL A 132 -15.33 -6.46 -6.26
CA VAL A 132 -15.04 -6.26 -7.69
C VAL A 132 -14.20 -7.37 -8.31
N THR A 133 -13.41 -8.11 -7.53
CA THR A 133 -12.52 -9.16 -8.05
C THR A 133 -12.97 -10.58 -7.71
N GLY A 134 -13.91 -10.75 -6.77
CA GLY A 134 -14.27 -12.05 -6.21
C GLY A 134 -13.19 -12.67 -5.31
N ARG A 135 -12.12 -11.93 -4.97
CA ARG A 135 -11.00 -12.42 -4.13
C ARG A 135 -11.03 -11.77 -2.76
N GLY A 136 -11.16 -12.57 -1.72
CA GLY A 136 -10.99 -12.10 -0.34
C GLY A 136 -9.51 -11.79 -0.05
N VAL A 137 -9.25 -10.57 0.44
CA VAL A 137 -7.89 -10.08 0.75
C VAL A 137 -7.80 -9.51 2.17
N GLY A 138 -6.59 -9.31 2.69
CA GLY A 138 -6.36 -8.67 3.99
C GLY A 138 -6.35 -7.14 3.97
N GLY A 139 -6.38 -6.53 5.16
CA GLY A 139 -6.48 -5.06 5.33
C GLY A 139 -5.30 -4.28 4.74
N SER A 140 -4.08 -4.86 4.74
CA SER A 140 -2.92 -4.23 4.10
C SER A 140 -3.05 -4.16 2.57
N THR A 141 -3.69 -5.16 1.96
CA THR A 141 -4.09 -5.13 0.55
C THR A 141 -5.16 -4.05 0.33
N GLY A 142 -6.10 -3.89 1.27
CA GLY A 142 -7.05 -2.78 1.22
C GLY A 142 -6.37 -1.41 1.24
N THR A 143 -5.38 -1.21 2.10
CA THR A 143 -4.58 0.02 2.16
C THR A 143 -3.89 0.32 0.82
N ASN A 144 -3.27 -0.71 0.24
CA ASN A 144 -2.68 -0.68 -1.11
C ASN A 144 -3.70 -0.26 -2.18
N MET A 145 -4.88 -0.88 -2.17
CA MET A 145 -5.94 -0.64 -3.14
C MET A 145 -6.52 0.77 -3.02
N TRP A 146 -6.69 1.29 -1.80
CA TRP A 146 -7.12 2.68 -1.59
C TRP A 146 -6.15 3.67 -2.24
N GLY A 147 -4.85 3.57 -1.94
CA GLY A 147 -3.86 4.47 -2.52
C GLY A 147 -3.70 4.29 -4.04
N ALA A 148 -3.89 3.07 -4.55
CA ALA A 148 -3.91 2.84 -5.99
C ALA A 148 -5.10 3.54 -6.66
N VAL A 149 -6.30 3.45 -6.07
CA VAL A 149 -7.50 4.14 -6.56
C VAL A 149 -7.33 5.66 -6.51
N GLU A 150 -6.75 6.22 -5.44
CA GLU A 150 -6.43 7.64 -5.35
C GLU A 150 -5.50 8.09 -6.50
N LEU A 151 -4.40 7.37 -6.73
CA LEU A 151 -3.47 7.70 -7.82
C LEU A 151 -4.09 7.54 -9.20
N ILE A 152 -4.92 6.52 -9.41
CA ILE A 152 -5.63 6.32 -10.69
C ILE A 152 -6.63 7.46 -10.92
N ALA A 153 -7.41 7.86 -9.91
CA ALA A 153 -8.33 8.97 -10.02
C ALA A 153 -7.59 10.28 -10.37
N GLU A 154 -6.46 10.55 -9.72
CA GLU A 154 -5.62 11.70 -10.05
C GLU A 154 -5.06 11.63 -11.49
N MET A 155 -4.61 10.45 -11.94
CA MET A 155 -4.13 10.25 -13.31
C MET A 155 -5.24 10.53 -14.32
N LEU A 156 -6.45 10.00 -14.09
CA LEU A 156 -7.61 10.22 -14.95
C LEU A 156 -7.98 11.70 -15.01
N ALA A 157 -8.00 12.40 -13.88
CA ALA A 157 -8.25 13.84 -13.83
C ALA A 157 -7.23 14.67 -14.63
N ARG A 158 -5.98 14.20 -14.73
CA ARG A 158 -4.93 14.82 -15.55
C ARG A 158 -4.92 14.34 -17.01
N GLY A 159 -5.83 13.44 -17.40
CA GLY A 159 -5.84 12.84 -18.74
C GLY A 159 -4.66 11.89 -19.01
N GLU A 160 -3.98 11.44 -17.95
CA GLU A 160 -2.84 10.52 -18.04
C GLU A 160 -3.32 9.10 -18.36
N ARG A 161 -2.45 8.33 -19.02
CA ARG A 161 -2.64 6.90 -19.29
C ARG A 161 -1.43 6.14 -18.81
N GLY A 162 -1.65 4.95 -18.29
CA GLY A 162 -0.58 4.10 -17.77
C GLY A 162 -1.15 2.92 -17.00
N SER A 163 -0.27 2.06 -16.50
CA SER A 163 -0.61 1.01 -15.57
C SER A 163 -0.18 1.39 -14.16
N VAL A 164 -0.96 0.93 -13.18
CA VAL A 164 -0.67 1.02 -11.75
C VAL A 164 -0.61 -0.40 -11.22
N VAL A 165 0.47 -0.74 -10.54
CA VAL A 165 0.68 -2.07 -9.95
C VAL A 165 0.60 -1.96 -8.44
N THR A 166 -0.03 -2.95 -7.80
CA THR A 166 0.03 -3.12 -6.35
C THR A 166 0.09 -4.61 -5.99
N LEU A 167 0.18 -4.90 -4.69
CA LEU A 167 0.37 -6.24 -4.16
C LEU A 167 -0.84 -6.69 -3.34
N ILE A 168 -1.27 -7.93 -3.58
CA ILE A 168 -2.13 -8.68 -2.68
C ILE A 168 -1.23 -9.42 -1.68
N CYS A 169 -1.27 -9.00 -0.42
CA CYS A 169 -0.33 -9.45 0.61
C CYS A 169 -0.73 -10.80 1.23
N ASP A 170 -2.02 -10.96 1.57
CA ASP A 170 -2.58 -12.17 2.13
C ASP A 170 -4.12 -12.25 1.97
N GLY A 171 -4.68 -13.43 2.28
CA GLY A 171 -6.10 -13.74 2.13
C GLY A 171 -6.96 -13.33 3.32
N ALA A 172 -8.26 -13.10 3.07
CA ALA A 172 -9.24 -12.62 4.05
C ALA A 172 -9.52 -13.59 5.21
N GLU A 173 -9.17 -14.86 5.07
CA GLU A 173 -9.44 -15.96 6.03
C GLU A 173 -9.01 -15.60 7.45
N ARG A 174 -7.88 -14.89 7.57
CA ARG A 174 -7.28 -14.46 8.85
C ARG A 174 -8.10 -13.39 9.57
N TYR A 175 -8.91 -12.64 8.83
CA TYR A 175 -9.53 -11.39 9.29
C TYR A 175 -11.06 -11.47 9.38
N ARG A 176 -11.64 -12.68 9.26
CA ARG A 176 -13.10 -12.88 9.33
C ARG A 176 -13.71 -12.40 10.64
N GLY A 177 -12.97 -12.57 11.76
CA GLY A 177 -13.41 -12.10 13.08
C GLY A 177 -13.14 -10.62 13.36
N THR A 178 -12.39 -9.92 12.50
CA THR A 178 -11.99 -8.52 12.69
C THR A 178 -12.50 -7.66 11.54
N TYR A 179 -11.68 -7.35 10.54
CA TYR A 179 -12.00 -6.44 9.44
C TYR A 179 -13.24 -6.89 8.63
N GLY A 180 -13.48 -8.20 8.58
CA GLY A 180 -14.66 -8.80 7.94
C GLY A 180 -15.95 -8.79 8.77
N SER A 181 -15.89 -8.35 10.04
CA SER A 181 -17.02 -8.37 10.98
C SER A 181 -17.54 -6.96 11.26
N ASP A 182 -18.81 -6.71 10.93
CA ASP A 182 -19.47 -5.42 11.21
C ASP A 182 -19.59 -5.15 12.72
N ALA A 183 -19.80 -6.20 13.52
CA ALA A 183 -19.82 -6.08 14.98
C ALA A 183 -18.46 -5.60 15.51
N TRP A 184 -17.36 -6.14 14.99
CA TRP A 184 -16.02 -5.70 15.37
C TRP A 184 -15.77 -4.26 14.95
N LEU A 185 -16.18 -3.85 13.74
CA LEU A 185 -16.05 -2.45 13.31
C LEU A 185 -16.81 -1.50 14.23
N ALA A 186 -18.05 -1.85 14.62
CA ALA A 186 -18.84 -1.07 15.56
C ALA A 186 -18.16 -0.96 16.93
N GLU A 187 -17.61 -2.06 17.46
CA GLU A 187 -16.84 -2.08 18.70
C GLU A 187 -15.59 -1.19 18.65
N GLN A 188 -14.94 -1.11 17.47
CA GLN A 188 -13.79 -0.23 17.25
C GLN A 188 -14.16 1.21 16.90
N GLY A 189 -15.45 1.53 16.74
CA GLY A 189 -15.93 2.85 16.32
C GLY A 189 -15.55 3.21 14.89
N LEU A 190 -15.36 2.23 14.00
CA LEU A 190 -14.96 2.42 12.61
C LEU A 190 -16.18 2.42 11.68
N ASP A 191 -16.49 3.56 11.07
CA ASP A 191 -17.46 3.64 9.97
C ASP A 191 -16.74 3.60 8.62
N ILE A 192 -16.94 2.51 7.87
CA ILE A 192 -16.35 2.29 6.55
C ILE A 192 -17.26 2.75 5.41
N THR A 193 -18.51 3.11 5.70
CA THR A 193 -19.57 3.34 4.71
C THR A 193 -19.19 4.45 3.73
N PRO A 194 -18.73 5.65 4.17
CA PRO A 194 -18.40 6.74 3.25
C PRO A 194 -17.28 6.36 2.28
N TYR A 195 -16.26 5.64 2.76
CA TYR A 195 -15.14 5.17 1.95
C TYR A 195 -15.56 4.10 0.94
N LEU A 196 -16.45 3.18 1.34
CA LEU A 196 -16.97 2.14 0.46
C LEU A 196 -17.84 2.72 -0.65
N GLU A 197 -18.68 3.72 -0.33
CA GLU A 197 -19.48 4.45 -1.30
C GLU A 197 -18.61 5.21 -2.30
N ALA A 198 -17.55 5.89 -1.83
CA ALA A 198 -16.59 6.57 -2.68
C ALA A 198 -15.91 5.61 -3.68
N LEU A 199 -15.48 4.43 -3.23
CA LEU A 199 -14.87 3.40 -4.09
C LEU A 199 -15.85 2.84 -5.14
N ARG A 200 -17.10 2.60 -4.72
CA ARG A 200 -18.16 2.14 -5.64
C ARG A 200 -18.53 3.23 -6.67
N ALA A 201 -18.50 4.50 -6.29
CA ALA A 201 -18.69 5.62 -7.21
C ALA A 201 -17.50 5.74 -8.19
N PHE A 202 -16.28 5.65 -7.69
CA PHE A 202 -15.06 5.63 -8.51
C PHE A 202 -15.10 4.52 -9.55
N HIS A 203 -15.53 3.31 -9.18
CA HIS A 203 -15.63 2.19 -10.12
C HIS A 203 -16.53 2.48 -11.33
N LYS A 204 -17.53 3.35 -11.17
CA LYS A 204 -18.47 3.74 -12.23
C LYS A 204 -18.03 4.96 -13.02
N THR A 205 -17.34 5.90 -12.37
CA THR A 205 -17.11 7.26 -12.89
C THR A 205 -15.65 7.55 -13.20
N GLY A 206 -14.72 6.85 -12.55
CA GLY A 206 -13.29 7.19 -12.54
C GLY A 206 -12.93 8.33 -11.59
N GLU A 207 -13.89 8.89 -10.87
CA GLU A 207 -13.70 10.01 -9.95
C GLU A 207 -13.76 9.53 -8.49
N LEU A 208 -12.76 9.90 -7.68
CA LEU A 208 -12.73 9.60 -6.25
C LEU A 208 -13.06 10.87 -5.47
N THR A 209 -14.19 10.87 -4.77
CA THR A 209 -14.53 11.93 -3.80
C THR A 209 -14.06 11.49 -2.42
N MET A 210 -13.15 12.25 -1.81
CA MET A 210 -12.67 11.96 -0.47
C MET A 210 -13.81 12.20 0.54
N PRO A 211 -14.10 11.23 1.42
CA PRO A 211 -15.05 11.44 2.51
C PRO A 211 -14.61 12.60 3.41
N LEU A 212 -15.59 13.38 3.88
CA LEU A 212 -15.38 14.48 4.84
C LEU A 212 -15.07 13.96 6.24
#